data_AF-A0AB35NG38-F1
#
_entry.id   AF-A0AB35NG38-F1
#
_cell.length_a   1.000
_cell.length_b   1.000
_cell.length_c   1.000
_cell.angle_alpha   90.00
_cell.angle_beta   90.00
_cell.angle_gamma   90.00
#
_symmetry.space_group_name_H-M   'P 1'
#
loop_
_entity.id
_entity.type
_entity.pdbx_description
1 polymer ?
#
loop_
_entity_poly.entity_id
_entity_poly.type
_entity_poly.pdbx_seq_one_letter_code
_entity_poly.pdbx_strand_id
1 'polypeptide(L)'
;MSRFIYTTAMLDFLRVNYPKMGKPDLTKAFNAQFGTCKTVSNIKTVLSNHKIRCGRKTGSLLRGRLRVVTKEQAAFIAAGYKKWTIERLTAEFNKQFNANKSTKQIRCFTRNHELKSGRNGQFEKGHITHNKGVKGWKPGGNAQKSQFKKGQLPACHKPIGSERICSKGGFVMVKVAEPRTWRMQHVLEWEKHNPPVQKNECVTFKDNNPLNWHIDNLMLVTRAQLAVMNKFGLGKAPAELKEAARTLADITMKRCQILREQAA
;
A
#
# COMPACT_ATOMS: atom_id res chain seq x y z
N MET A 1 33.70 -61.96 0.99
CA MET A 1 32.66 -61.71 -0.03
C MET A 1 32.95 -60.40 -0.74
N SER A 2 33.06 -60.42 -2.07
CA SER A 2 33.25 -59.23 -2.91
C SER A 2 32.11 -58.23 -2.70
N ARG A 3 32.43 -56.95 -2.49
CA ARG A 3 31.46 -55.87 -2.32
C ARG A 3 30.86 -55.56 -3.69
N PHE A 4 29.53 -55.61 -3.81
CA PHE A 4 28.85 -55.24 -5.05
C PHE A 4 29.11 -53.76 -5.39
N ILE A 5 29.72 -53.52 -6.54
CA ILE A 5 30.01 -52.16 -7.06
C ILE A 5 28.92 -51.78 -8.05
N TYR A 6 28.34 -50.59 -7.87
CA TYR A 6 27.37 -50.05 -8.82
C TYR A 6 28.10 -49.42 -9.99
N THR A 7 27.79 -49.87 -11.20
CA THR A 7 28.36 -49.31 -12.44
C THR A 7 27.82 -47.90 -12.69
N THR A 8 28.51 -47.13 -13.52
CA THR A 8 28.05 -45.80 -13.97
C THR A 8 26.65 -45.88 -14.59
N ALA A 9 26.41 -46.86 -15.46
CA ALA A 9 25.09 -47.11 -16.06
C ALA A 9 23.99 -47.34 -15.02
N MET A 10 24.26 -48.09 -13.95
CA MET A 10 23.31 -48.30 -12.85
C MET A 10 23.00 -47.00 -12.09
N LEU A 11 24.00 -46.17 -11.84
CA LEU A 11 23.84 -44.89 -11.15
C LEU A 11 23.07 -43.88 -12.00
N ASP A 12 23.33 -43.83 -13.30
CA ASP A 12 22.63 -42.95 -14.24
C ASP A 12 21.16 -43.33 -14.38
N PHE A 13 20.86 -44.64 -14.41
CA PHE A 13 19.48 -45.11 -14.34
C PHE A 13 18.75 -44.59 -13.09
N LEU A 14 19.39 -44.66 -11.93
CA LEU A 14 18.81 -44.17 -10.67
C LEU A 14 18.59 -42.65 -10.68
N ARG A 15 19.51 -41.87 -11.27
CA ARG A 15 19.37 -40.41 -11.42
C ARG A 15 18.16 -40.03 -12.27
N VAL A 16 17.95 -40.73 -13.38
CA VAL A 16 16.85 -40.42 -14.33
C VAL A 16 15.49 -40.87 -13.80
N ASN A 17 15.43 -42.02 -13.11
CA ASN A 17 14.16 -42.65 -12.75
C ASN A 17 13.68 -42.32 -11.33
N TYR A 18 14.58 -42.02 -10.39
CA TYR A 18 14.18 -41.69 -9.01
C TYR A 18 13.22 -40.49 -8.88
N PRO A 19 13.30 -39.44 -9.72
CA PRO A 19 12.29 -38.37 -9.73
C PRO A 19 10.90 -38.82 -10.19
N LYS A 20 10.82 -39.85 -11.05
CA LYS A 20 9.59 -40.25 -11.76
C LYS A 20 8.74 -41.25 -10.97
N MET A 21 9.33 -42.08 -10.10
CA MET A 21 8.64 -43.19 -9.45
C MET A 21 8.93 -43.31 -7.93
N GLY A 22 8.13 -44.11 -7.23
CA GLY A 22 8.34 -44.43 -5.83
C GLY A 22 9.58 -45.31 -5.65
N LYS A 23 10.19 -45.33 -4.44
CA LYS A 23 11.31 -46.23 -4.13
C LYS A 23 10.98 -47.72 -4.34
N PRO A 24 9.76 -48.21 -4.01
CA PRO A 24 9.38 -49.59 -4.31
C PRO A 24 9.37 -49.88 -5.81
N ASP A 25 8.75 -49.01 -6.61
CA ASP A 25 8.66 -49.17 -8.06
C ASP A 25 10.03 -49.02 -8.73
N LEU A 26 10.86 -48.09 -8.25
CA LEU A 26 12.26 -47.91 -8.68
C LEU A 26 13.08 -49.18 -8.46
N THR A 27 12.88 -49.85 -7.33
CA THR A 27 13.61 -51.09 -7.01
C THR A 27 13.19 -52.22 -7.94
N LYS A 28 11.89 -52.34 -8.23
CA LYS A 28 11.38 -53.32 -9.21
C LYS A 28 11.92 -53.05 -10.61
N ALA A 29 11.88 -51.79 -11.06
CA ALA A 29 12.40 -51.39 -12.36
C ALA A 29 13.91 -51.61 -12.49
N PHE A 30 14.67 -51.28 -11.44
CA PHE A 30 16.12 -51.50 -11.38
C PHE A 30 16.46 -53.00 -11.48
N ASN A 31 15.78 -53.83 -10.70
CA ASN A 31 16.00 -55.28 -10.70
C ASN A 31 15.63 -55.91 -12.05
N ALA A 32 14.54 -55.46 -12.67
CA ALA A 32 14.12 -55.94 -14.00
C ALA A 32 15.14 -55.57 -15.09
N GLN A 33 15.73 -54.36 -15.04
CA GLN A 33 16.65 -53.91 -16.09
C GLN A 33 18.05 -54.51 -15.98
N PHE A 34 18.57 -54.71 -14.77
CA PHE A 34 19.95 -55.16 -14.55
C PHE A 34 20.05 -56.61 -14.03
N GLY A 35 18.93 -57.33 -13.96
CA GLY A 35 18.88 -58.72 -13.48
C GLY A 35 19.33 -58.88 -12.02
N THR A 36 19.16 -57.85 -11.19
CA THR A 36 19.66 -57.86 -9.81
C THR A 36 18.57 -58.23 -8.80
N CYS A 37 18.95 -58.76 -7.64
CA CYS A 37 18.04 -59.01 -6.51
C CYS A 37 18.21 -57.96 -5.39
N LYS A 38 18.16 -56.66 -5.72
CA LYS A 38 18.32 -55.61 -4.69
C LYS A 38 17.03 -55.39 -3.93
N THR A 39 17.15 -55.15 -2.62
CA THR A 39 16.02 -54.70 -1.80
C THR A 39 15.86 -53.18 -1.86
N VAL A 40 14.69 -52.69 -1.43
CA VAL A 40 14.43 -51.25 -1.32
C VAL A 40 15.44 -50.56 -0.39
N SER A 41 15.94 -51.29 0.63
CA SER A 41 16.97 -50.77 1.54
C SER A 41 18.30 -50.56 0.82
N ASN A 42 18.72 -51.53 0.00
CA ASN A 42 19.94 -51.40 -0.81
C ASN A 42 19.87 -50.17 -1.74
N ILE A 43 18.75 -49.97 -2.43
CA ILE A 43 18.54 -48.81 -3.31
C ILE A 43 18.55 -47.50 -2.50
N LYS A 44 17.93 -47.46 -1.32
CA LYS A 44 17.98 -46.28 -0.42
C LYS A 44 19.42 -45.92 -0.05
N THR A 45 20.24 -46.91 0.32
CA THR A 45 21.65 -46.71 0.70
C THR A 45 22.46 -46.14 -0.46
N VAL A 46 22.27 -46.65 -1.68
CA VAL A 46 22.96 -46.16 -2.89
C VAL A 46 22.59 -44.72 -3.20
N LEU A 47 21.30 -44.39 -3.16
CA LEU A 47 20.83 -43.02 -3.39
C LEU A 47 21.43 -42.04 -2.38
N SER A 48 21.56 -42.46 -1.12
CA SER A 48 22.20 -41.64 -0.07
C SER A 48 23.70 -41.46 -0.33
N ASN A 49 24.43 -42.56 -0.53
CA ASN A 49 25.89 -42.57 -0.70
C ASN A 49 26.33 -41.78 -1.94
N HIS A 50 25.59 -41.88 -3.05
CA HIS A 50 25.89 -41.15 -4.28
C HIS A 50 25.19 -39.79 -4.37
N LYS A 51 24.60 -39.31 -3.27
CA LYS A 51 23.92 -38.01 -3.16
C LYS A 51 22.84 -37.79 -4.23
N ILE A 52 22.20 -38.86 -4.71
CA ILE A 52 21.14 -38.79 -5.72
C ILE A 52 19.85 -38.30 -5.05
N ARG A 53 19.44 -37.08 -5.36
CA ARG A 53 18.25 -36.44 -4.79
C ARG A 53 17.02 -36.69 -5.67
N CYS A 54 15.85 -36.83 -5.05
CA CYS A 54 14.61 -37.14 -5.75
C CYS A 54 14.09 -35.93 -6.57
N GLY A 55 14.33 -34.70 -6.11
CA GLY A 55 13.91 -33.47 -6.80
C GLY A 55 12.40 -33.24 -6.91
N ARG A 56 11.55 -34.19 -6.48
CA ARG A 56 10.07 -34.07 -6.58
C ARG A 56 9.47 -33.25 -5.45
N LYS A 57 8.39 -32.53 -5.74
CA LYS A 57 7.54 -31.89 -4.73
C LYS A 57 6.84 -32.96 -3.88
N THR A 58 6.75 -32.74 -2.57
CA THR A 58 6.04 -33.65 -1.66
C THR A 58 4.62 -33.91 -2.14
N GLY A 59 4.22 -35.19 -2.20
CA GLY A 59 2.88 -35.59 -2.63
C GLY A 59 2.63 -35.62 -4.14
N SER A 60 3.62 -35.28 -5.00
CA SER A 60 3.44 -35.21 -6.45
C SER A 60 2.89 -36.50 -7.09
N LEU A 61 3.41 -37.67 -6.67
CA LEU A 61 2.97 -38.98 -7.18
C LEU A 61 1.54 -39.37 -6.77
N LEU A 62 1.02 -38.76 -5.70
CA LEU A 62 -0.31 -39.04 -5.18
C LEU A 62 -1.34 -38.01 -5.64
N ARG A 63 -0.89 -36.95 -6.33
CA ARG A 63 -1.74 -35.85 -6.78
C ARG A 63 -2.78 -36.40 -7.77
N GLY A 64 -4.05 -36.04 -7.55
CA GLY A 64 -5.17 -36.50 -8.38
C GLY A 64 -5.71 -37.89 -8.04
N ARG A 65 -5.04 -38.67 -7.17
CA ARG A 65 -5.56 -39.98 -6.75
C ARG A 65 -6.72 -39.81 -5.79
N LEU A 66 -7.90 -40.26 -6.20
CA LEU A 66 -9.10 -40.31 -5.36
C LEU A 66 -8.99 -41.50 -4.39
N ARG A 67 -9.01 -41.24 -3.07
CA ARG A 67 -8.99 -42.27 -2.01
C ARG A 67 -10.32 -42.44 -1.28
N VAL A 68 -11.01 -41.31 -1.02
CA VAL A 68 -12.17 -41.24 -0.13
C VAL A 68 -13.48 -41.04 -0.89
N VAL A 69 -13.38 -40.60 -2.14
CA VAL A 69 -14.49 -40.17 -2.98
C VAL A 69 -14.43 -40.96 -4.28
N THR A 70 -15.55 -41.51 -4.74
CA THR A 70 -15.60 -42.22 -6.03
C THR A 70 -15.46 -41.23 -7.20
N LYS A 71 -15.20 -41.73 -8.41
CA LYS A 71 -15.14 -40.87 -9.61
C LYS A 71 -16.45 -40.13 -9.84
N GLU A 72 -17.58 -40.80 -9.63
CA GLU A 72 -18.91 -40.20 -9.76
C GLU A 72 -19.16 -39.10 -8.73
N GLN A 73 -18.83 -39.37 -7.46
CA GLN A 73 -18.94 -38.38 -6.39
C GLN A 73 -18.04 -37.16 -6.65
N ALA A 74 -16.83 -37.37 -7.18
CA ALA A 74 -15.92 -36.29 -7.55
C ALA A 74 -16.49 -35.43 -8.68
N ALA A 75 -17.11 -36.05 -9.69
CA ALA A 75 -17.78 -35.36 -10.78
C ALA A 75 -18.97 -34.53 -10.28
N PHE A 76 -19.76 -35.07 -9.34
CA PHE A 76 -20.84 -34.33 -8.69
C PHE A 76 -20.32 -33.10 -7.95
N ILE A 77 -19.24 -33.23 -7.17
CA ILE A 77 -18.64 -32.10 -6.44
C ILE A 77 -18.15 -31.04 -7.44
N ALA A 78 -17.50 -31.44 -8.53
CA ALA A 78 -17.01 -30.50 -9.55
C ALA A 78 -18.15 -29.73 -10.25
N ALA A 79 -19.25 -30.40 -10.60
CA ALA A 79 -20.41 -29.75 -11.21
C ALA A 79 -21.16 -28.86 -10.22
N GLY A 80 -21.38 -29.35 -9.00
CA GLY A 80 -22.11 -28.64 -7.96
C GLY A 80 -21.37 -27.42 -7.42
N TYR A 81 -20.03 -27.45 -7.33
CA TYR A 81 -19.23 -26.33 -6.81
C TYR A 81 -19.33 -25.05 -7.65
N LYS A 82 -19.59 -25.19 -8.95
CA LYS A 82 -19.87 -24.06 -9.87
C LYS A 82 -21.22 -23.42 -9.60
N LYS A 83 -22.22 -24.23 -9.22
CA LYS A 83 -23.62 -23.79 -9.07
C LYS A 83 -23.94 -23.30 -7.65
N TRP A 84 -23.51 -24.04 -6.63
CA TRP A 84 -23.95 -23.82 -5.25
C TRP A 84 -22.82 -23.35 -4.32
N THR A 85 -23.21 -22.74 -3.19
CA THR A 85 -22.29 -22.49 -2.07
C THR A 85 -21.78 -23.81 -1.49
N ILE A 86 -20.66 -23.77 -0.76
CA ILE A 86 -20.08 -24.99 -0.16
C ILE A 86 -21.07 -25.63 0.83
N GLU A 87 -21.80 -24.83 1.60
CA GLU A 87 -22.80 -25.35 2.54
C GLU A 87 -23.89 -26.12 1.81
N ARG A 88 -24.51 -25.50 0.78
CA ARG A 88 -25.56 -26.14 0.00
C ARG A 88 -25.05 -27.36 -0.77
N LEU A 89 -23.87 -27.28 -1.37
CA LEU A 89 -23.21 -28.41 -2.04
C LEU A 89 -23.03 -29.60 -1.09
N THR A 90 -22.62 -29.34 0.15
CA THR A 90 -22.40 -30.39 1.15
C THR A 90 -23.72 -31.07 1.53
N ALA A 91 -24.79 -30.28 1.73
CA ALA A 91 -26.12 -30.81 2.03
C ALA A 91 -26.64 -31.71 0.90
N GLU A 92 -26.56 -31.25 -0.35
CA GLU A 92 -27.00 -32.03 -1.53
C GLU A 92 -26.14 -33.28 -1.74
N PHE A 93 -24.82 -33.18 -1.53
CA PHE A 93 -23.91 -34.34 -1.61
C PHE A 93 -24.28 -35.44 -0.60
N ASN A 94 -24.51 -35.03 0.65
CA ASN A 94 -24.88 -35.97 1.72
C ASN A 94 -26.24 -36.63 1.44
N LYS A 95 -27.19 -35.85 0.92
CA LYS A 95 -28.51 -36.35 0.52
C LYS A 95 -28.44 -37.36 -0.62
N GLN A 96 -27.67 -37.07 -1.67
CA GLN A 96 -27.63 -37.92 -2.87
C GLN A 96 -26.85 -39.22 -2.64
N PHE A 97 -25.75 -39.19 -1.90
CA PHE A 97 -24.88 -40.35 -1.70
C PHE A 97 -25.05 -41.01 -0.33
N ASN A 98 -26.10 -40.64 0.41
CA ASN A 98 -26.34 -41.06 1.80
C ASN A 98 -25.06 -40.97 2.65
N ALA A 99 -24.34 -39.86 2.52
CA ALA A 99 -23.03 -39.65 3.13
C ALA A 99 -23.13 -38.66 4.30
N ASN A 100 -22.11 -38.66 5.16
CA ASN A 100 -22.00 -37.71 6.27
C ASN A 100 -20.68 -36.93 6.17
N LYS A 101 -20.56 -36.10 5.12
CA LYS A 101 -19.40 -35.23 4.93
C LYS A 101 -19.66 -33.86 5.55
N SER A 102 -18.62 -33.29 6.18
CA SER A 102 -18.66 -31.91 6.66
C SER A 102 -18.30 -30.91 5.56
N THR A 103 -18.73 -29.65 5.73
CA THR A 103 -18.41 -28.55 4.80
C THR A 103 -16.90 -28.35 4.65
N LYS A 104 -16.14 -28.58 5.74
CA LYS A 104 -14.66 -28.55 5.73
C LYS A 104 -14.07 -29.65 4.86
N GLN A 105 -14.63 -30.86 4.90
CA GLN A 105 -14.14 -31.99 4.07
C GLN A 105 -14.36 -31.70 2.58
N ILE A 106 -15.54 -31.23 2.18
CA ILE A 106 -15.83 -30.84 0.79
C ILE A 106 -14.94 -29.67 0.36
N ARG A 107 -14.72 -28.65 1.21
CA ARG A 107 -13.80 -27.54 0.94
C ARG A 107 -12.35 -28.01 0.75
N CYS A 108 -11.87 -28.93 1.59
CA CYS A 108 -10.54 -29.50 1.43
C CYS A 108 -10.42 -30.28 0.11
N PHE A 109 -11.46 -31.03 -0.26
CA PHE A 109 -11.50 -31.75 -1.52
C PHE A 109 -11.40 -30.80 -2.72
N THR A 110 -12.23 -29.75 -2.78
CA THR A 110 -12.19 -28.79 -3.89
C THR A 110 -10.84 -28.10 -4.01
N ARG A 111 -10.22 -27.72 -2.88
CA ARG A 111 -8.87 -27.14 -2.86
C ARG A 111 -7.80 -28.12 -3.35
N ASN A 112 -7.79 -29.35 -2.85
CA ASN A 112 -6.75 -30.34 -3.16
C ASN A 112 -6.82 -30.83 -4.62
N HIS A 113 -8.01 -30.77 -5.22
CA HIS A 113 -8.25 -31.09 -6.64
C HIS A 113 -8.32 -29.85 -7.54
N GLU A 114 -7.95 -28.66 -7.02
CA GLU A 114 -7.88 -27.39 -7.76
C GLU A 114 -9.19 -27.00 -8.47
N LEU A 115 -10.32 -27.48 -7.95
CA LEU A 115 -11.64 -27.15 -8.47
C LEU A 115 -11.92 -25.67 -8.22
N LYS A 116 -12.28 -24.95 -9.28
CA LYS A 116 -12.64 -23.53 -9.22
C LYS A 116 -14.16 -23.39 -9.27
N SER A 117 -14.71 -22.51 -8.44
CA SER A 117 -16.15 -22.21 -8.43
C SER A 117 -16.59 -21.37 -9.63
N GLY A 118 -15.65 -20.72 -10.33
CA GLY A 118 -15.95 -19.75 -11.39
C GLY A 118 -16.46 -18.41 -10.86
N ARG A 119 -16.65 -18.25 -9.54
CA ARG A 119 -17.06 -16.99 -8.91
C ARG A 119 -15.84 -16.08 -8.79
N ASN A 120 -15.91 -14.89 -9.37
CA ASN A 120 -14.84 -13.88 -9.39
C ASN A 120 -14.92 -12.88 -8.23
N GLY A 121 -16.01 -12.90 -7.44
CA GLY A 121 -16.22 -11.96 -6.34
C GLY A 121 -16.57 -10.54 -6.79
N GLN A 122 -16.85 -10.34 -8.08
CA GLN A 122 -17.29 -9.05 -8.62
C GLN A 122 -18.80 -8.93 -8.47
N PHE A 123 -19.27 -7.72 -8.19
CA PHE A 123 -20.69 -7.41 -8.26
C PHE A 123 -21.14 -7.38 -9.72
N GLU A 124 -22.27 -7.99 -10.03
CA GLU A 124 -22.82 -8.00 -11.38
C GLU A 124 -23.25 -6.59 -11.81
N LYS A 125 -23.24 -6.31 -13.12
CA LYS A 125 -23.68 -5.02 -13.65
C LYS A 125 -25.15 -4.80 -13.27
N GLY A 126 -25.43 -3.69 -12.58
CA GLY A 126 -26.76 -3.39 -12.03
C GLY A 126 -26.95 -3.79 -10.56
N HIS A 127 -25.93 -4.33 -9.89
CA HIS A 127 -25.99 -4.61 -8.46
C HIS A 127 -26.31 -3.35 -7.65
N ILE A 128 -27.42 -3.40 -6.91
CA ILE A 128 -27.82 -2.36 -5.98
C ILE A 128 -27.25 -2.71 -4.60
N THR A 129 -26.39 -1.84 -4.08
CA THR A 129 -25.84 -2.02 -2.73
C THR A 129 -26.96 -1.94 -1.70
N HIS A 130 -26.86 -2.72 -0.63
CA HIS A 130 -27.89 -2.80 0.43
C HIS A 130 -28.18 -1.47 1.14
N ASN A 131 -27.30 -0.48 0.99
CA ASN A 131 -27.41 0.85 1.59
C ASN A 131 -27.75 1.96 0.57
N LYS A 132 -27.98 1.63 -0.71
CA LYS A 132 -28.34 2.61 -1.74
C LYS A 132 -29.63 3.32 -1.34
N GLY A 133 -29.59 4.66 -1.27
CA GLY A 133 -30.72 5.49 -0.88
C GLY A 133 -30.88 5.69 0.64
N VAL A 134 -30.08 5.02 1.48
CA VAL A 134 -30.16 5.20 2.93
C VAL A 134 -29.29 6.38 3.36
N LYS A 135 -29.93 7.52 3.69
CA LYS A 135 -29.24 8.69 4.25
C LYS A 135 -28.91 8.43 5.73
N GLY A 136 -27.63 8.54 6.10
CA GLY A 136 -27.19 8.39 7.48
C GLY A 136 -27.10 6.94 7.96
N TRP A 137 -26.67 6.01 7.09
CA TRP A 137 -26.39 4.62 7.46
C TRP A 137 -25.48 4.54 8.70
N LYS A 138 -25.95 3.88 9.76
CA LYS A 138 -25.21 3.66 11.00
C LYS A 138 -24.79 2.18 11.06
N PRO A 139 -23.52 1.84 10.79
CA PRO A 139 -23.06 0.46 10.73
C PRO A 139 -23.00 -0.26 12.10
N GLY A 140 -23.55 0.33 13.17
CA GLY A 140 -23.49 -0.22 14.53
C GLY A 140 -22.08 -0.21 15.14
N GLY A 141 -21.92 -0.91 16.27
CA GLY A 141 -20.63 -1.11 16.94
C GLY A 141 -19.93 0.17 17.37
N ASN A 142 -18.59 0.17 17.27
CA ASN A 142 -17.74 1.30 17.70
C ASN A 142 -17.93 2.57 16.87
N ALA A 143 -18.56 2.50 15.70
CA ALA A 143 -18.81 3.67 14.86
C ALA A 143 -19.64 4.73 15.61
N GLN A 144 -20.53 4.33 16.53
CA GLN A 144 -21.31 5.27 17.33
C GLN A 144 -20.45 6.10 18.29
N LYS A 145 -19.32 5.53 18.76
CA LYS A 145 -18.40 6.20 19.71
C LYS A 145 -17.48 7.20 19.02
N SER A 146 -17.10 6.93 17.77
CA SER A 146 -16.13 7.75 17.01
C SER A 146 -16.78 8.74 16.04
N GLN A 147 -18.10 8.81 15.99
CA GLN A 147 -18.82 9.78 15.16
C GLN A 147 -18.63 11.20 15.70
N PHE A 148 -18.23 12.12 14.84
CA PHE A 148 -18.19 13.54 15.17
C PHE A 148 -19.59 14.04 15.50
N LYS A 149 -19.74 14.65 16.67
CA LYS A 149 -21.00 15.27 17.08
C LYS A 149 -21.05 16.69 16.51
N LYS A 150 -22.25 17.18 16.18
CA LYS A 150 -22.44 18.58 15.78
C LYS A 150 -21.93 19.49 16.90
N GLY A 151 -21.05 20.44 16.56
CA GLY A 151 -20.45 21.36 17.55
C GLY A 151 -19.25 20.80 18.32
N GLN A 152 -18.79 19.57 18.01
CA GLN A 152 -17.60 19.02 18.65
C GLN A 152 -16.34 19.78 18.22
N LEU A 153 -15.73 20.49 19.16
CA LEU A 153 -14.44 21.14 18.94
C LEU A 153 -13.32 20.10 18.86
N PRO A 154 -12.38 20.23 17.88
CA PRO A 154 -11.19 19.40 17.85
C PRO A 154 -10.35 19.58 19.11
N ALA A 155 -9.63 18.54 19.54
CA ALA A 155 -8.73 18.62 20.70
C ALA A 155 -7.63 19.70 20.56
N CYS A 156 -7.26 20.04 19.32
CA CYS A 156 -6.29 21.09 19.02
C CYS A 156 -6.92 22.48 18.83
N HIS A 157 -8.19 22.66 19.23
CA HIS A 157 -8.84 23.97 19.19
C HIS A 157 -8.12 24.97 20.10
N LYS A 158 -7.95 26.19 19.61
CA LYS A 158 -7.36 27.31 20.34
C LYS A 158 -8.33 28.50 20.29
N PRO A 159 -8.54 29.24 21.38
CA PRO A 159 -9.43 30.41 21.38
C PRO A 159 -8.88 31.53 20.47
N ILE A 160 -9.76 32.44 20.04
CA ILE A 160 -9.37 33.69 19.35
C ILE A 160 -8.38 34.44 20.25
N GLY A 161 -7.36 35.07 19.67
CA GLY A 161 -6.26 35.71 20.38
C GLY A 161 -5.09 34.78 20.71
N SER A 162 -5.23 33.46 20.55
CA SER A 162 -4.10 32.55 20.73
C SER A 162 -2.99 32.84 19.72
N GLU A 163 -1.74 32.80 20.19
CA GLU A 163 -0.56 32.98 19.36
C GLU A 163 0.12 31.65 19.06
N ARG A 164 0.77 31.54 17.90
CA ARG A 164 1.64 30.42 17.55
C ARG A 164 2.74 30.83 16.60
N ILE A 165 3.86 30.13 16.67
CA ILE A 165 4.95 30.28 15.70
C ILE A 165 4.67 29.38 14.48
N CYS A 166 4.79 29.95 13.28
CA CYS A 166 4.62 29.21 12.03
C CYS A 166 5.86 28.36 11.72
N SER A 167 5.68 27.05 11.55
CA SER A 167 6.79 26.11 11.26
C SER A 167 7.52 26.36 9.94
N LYS A 168 6.88 27.01 8.96
CA LYS A 168 7.47 27.27 7.64
C LYS A 168 8.37 28.51 7.58
N GLY A 169 8.30 29.40 8.56
CA GLY A 169 8.99 30.69 8.46
C GLY A 169 9.20 31.45 9.77
N GLY A 170 8.91 30.84 10.93
CA GLY A 170 9.17 31.46 12.23
C GLY A 170 8.25 32.64 12.58
N PHE A 171 7.29 33.00 11.72
CA PHE A 171 6.39 34.11 11.98
C PHE A 171 5.42 33.83 13.13
N VAL A 172 5.22 34.83 13.99
CA VAL A 172 4.15 34.83 14.99
C VAL A 172 2.81 35.03 14.29
N MET A 173 1.86 34.13 14.56
CA MET A 173 0.51 34.13 14.01
C MET A 173 -0.49 34.24 15.15
N VAL A 174 -1.51 35.09 15.00
CA VAL A 174 -2.60 35.24 15.96
C VAL A 174 -3.91 34.77 15.35
N LYS A 175 -4.69 34.01 16.11
CA LYS A 175 -6.02 33.57 15.69
C LYS A 175 -6.98 34.75 15.76
N VAL A 176 -7.50 35.21 14.62
CA VAL A 176 -8.38 36.39 14.53
C VAL A 176 -9.85 36.01 14.43
N ALA A 177 -10.17 34.84 13.87
CA ALA A 177 -11.57 34.38 13.78
C ALA A 177 -11.68 32.85 13.79
N GLU A 178 -12.88 32.36 14.08
CA GLU A 178 -13.25 30.95 13.96
C GLU A 178 -13.62 30.58 12.51
N PRO A 179 -13.45 29.30 12.10
CA PRO A 179 -12.91 28.18 12.87
C PRO A 179 -11.37 28.13 12.92
N ARG A 180 -10.67 28.61 11.88
CA ARG A 180 -9.19 28.53 11.80
C ARG A 180 -8.59 29.70 11.00
N THR A 181 -9.03 30.92 11.28
CA THR A 181 -8.49 32.11 10.61
C THR A 181 -7.33 32.69 11.43
N TRP A 182 -6.12 32.56 10.91
CA TRP A 182 -4.89 33.05 11.53
C TRP A 182 -4.27 34.15 10.66
N ARG A 183 -3.89 35.27 11.26
CA ARG A 183 -3.15 36.35 10.58
C ARG A 183 -1.77 36.51 11.22
N MET A 184 -0.82 37.06 10.46
CA MET A 184 0.54 37.31 10.96
C MET A 184 0.55 38.53 11.88
N GLN A 185 1.26 38.43 13.01
CA GLN A 185 1.30 39.49 14.02
C GLN A 185 1.85 40.82 13.47
N HIS A 186 2.93 40.77 12.69
CA HIS A 186 3.51 41.98 12.09
C HIS A 186 2.58 42.69 11.10
N VAL A 187 1.69 41.95 10.42
CA VAL A 187 0.67 42.58 9.54
C VAL A 187 -0.38 43.29 10.39
N LEU A 188 -0.83 42.67 11.48
CA LEU A 188 -1.78 43.30 12.40
C LEU A 188 -1.17 44.56 13.03
N GLU A 189 0.11 44.53 13.40
CA GLU A 189 0.81 45.67 13.99
C GLU A 189 1.01 46.81 12.98
N TRP A 190 1.29 46.48 11.73
CA TRP A 190 1.33 47.45 10.63
C TRP A 190 -0.04 48.13 10.43
N GLU A 191 -1.12 47.37 10.36
CA GLU A 191 -2.48 47.88 10.12
C GLU A 191 -3.02 48.78 11.23
N LYS A 192 -2.47 48.71 12.45
CA LYS A 192 -2.83 49.65 13.54
C LYS A 192 -2.31 51.06 13.29
N HIS A 193 -1.17 51.19 12.61
CA HIS A 193 -0.45 52.45 12.45
C HIS A 193 -0.49 52.99 11.00
N ASN A 194 -0.74 52.11 10.02
CA ASN A 194 -0.67 52.40 8.60
C ASN A 194 -1.92 51.88 7.86
N PRO A 195 -2.13 52.30 6.60
CA PRO A 195 -3.21 51.78 5.78
C PRO A 195 -3.20 50.25 5.64
N PRO A 196 -4.37 49.63 5.43
CA PRO A 196 -4.48 48.18 5.26
C PRO A 196 -3.65 47.69 4.07
N VAL A 197 -2.98 46.55 4.26
CA VAL A 197 -2.09 45.96 3.25
C VAL A 197 -2.90 45.51 2.04
N GLN A 198 -2.59 46.05 0.85
CA GLN A 198 -3.31 45.70 -0.37
C GLN A 198 -2.92 44.31 -0.90
N LYS A 199 -3.74 43.74 -1.80
CA LYS A 199 -3.58 42.37 -2.34
C LYS A 199 -2.18 42.07 -2.93
N ASN A 200 -1.50 43.08 -3.46
CA ASN A 200 -0.18 42.95 -4.10
C ASN A 200 0.96 43.54 -3.27
N GLU A 201 0.70 43.84 -2.00
CA GLU A 201 1.69 44.35 -1.05
C GLU A 201 1.96 43.30 0.03
N CYS A 202 3.11 43.42 0.67
CA CYS A 202 3.49 42.59 1.79
C CYS A 202 4.33 43.40 2.77
N VAL A 203 4.12 43.14 4.06
CA VAL A 203 4.93 43.71 5.13
C VAL A 203 6.15 42.79 5.33
N THR A 204 7.33 43.40 5.37
CA THR A 204 8.60 42.69 5.55
C THR A 204 9.40 43.33 6.68
N PHE A 205 10.37 42.59 7.21
CA PHE A 205 11.23 43.02 8.30
C PHE A 205 12.53 43.62 7.76
N LYS A 206 12.95 44.76 8.30
CA LYS A 206 14.23 45.39 7.96
C LYS A 206 15.39 44.53 8.49
N ASP A 207 15.30 44.06 9.73
CA ASP A 207 16.32 43.22 10.38
C ASP A 207 16.30 41.72 10.00
N ASN A 208 15.30 41.28 9.20
CA ASN A 208 15.05 39.88 8.87
C ASN A 208 14.67 38.95 10.06
N ASN A 209 14.33 39.51 11.22
CA ASN A 209 13.90 38.74 12.38
C ASN A 209 12.36 38.69 12.47
N PRO A 210 11.74 37.52 12.24
CA PRO A 210 10.28 37.38 12.26
C PRO A 210 9.64 37.54 13.65
N LEU A 211 10.46 37.65 14.71
CA LEU A 211 10.04 37.90 16.08
C LEU A 211 10.12 39.38 16.48
N ASN A 212 10.67 40.26 15.63
CA ASN A 212 10.75 41.69 15.90
C ASN A 212 9.67 42.44 15.10
N TRP A 213 8.44 42.48 15.60
CA TRP A 213 7.30 43.13 14.94
C TRP A 213 7.09 44.59 15.34
N HIS A 214 8.10 45.26 15.92
CA HIS A 214 8.03 46.70 16.18
C HIS A 214 7.87 47.49 14.88
N ILE A 215 7.01 48.51 14.90
CA ILE A 215 6.62 49.26 13.70
C ILE A 215 7.81 49.84 12.93
N ASP A 216 8.85 50.31 13.64
CA ASP A 216 10.06 50.89 13.04
C ASP A 216 10.87 49.87 12.21
N ASN A 217 10.78 48.60 12.58
CA ASN A 217 11.44 47.48 11.90
C ASN A 217 10.61 46.94 10.72
N LEU A 218 9.37 47.40 10.54
CA LEU A 218 8.51 46.96 9.45
C LEU A 218 8.64 47.89 8.25
N MET A 219 8.53 47.31 7.06
CA MET A 219 8.45 48.06 5.81
C MET A 219 7.47 47.41 4.84
N LEU A 220 6.68 48.24 4.16
CA LEU A 220 5.75 47.81 3.12
C LEU A 220 6.47 47.73 1.77
N VAL A 221 6.36 46.58 1.13
CA VAL A 221 7.00 46.29 -0.16
C VAL A 221 5.97 45.61 -1.07
N THR A 222 5.94 45.98 -2.34
CA THR A 222 5.12 45.28 -3.34
C THR A 222 5.68 43.88 -3.62
N ARG A 223 4.83 42.93 -3.98
CA ARG A 223 5.29 41.58 -4.34
C ARG A 223 6.29 41.57 -5.51
N ALA A 224 6.17 42.55 -6.41
CA ALA A 224 7.10 42.73 -7.53
C ALA A 224 8.48 43.22 -7.06
N GLN A 225 8.53 44.25 -6.21
CA GLN A 225 9.78 44.71 -5.59
C GLN A 225 10.46 43.57 -4.83
N LEU A 226 9.70 42.83 -4.00
CA LEU A 226 10.23 41.71 -3.22
C LEU A 226 10.83 40.62 -4.13
N ALA A 227 10.19 40.32 -5.27
CA ALA A 227 10.71 39.36 -6.23
C ALA A 227 12.05 39.81 -6.83
N VAL A 228 12.18 41.10 -7.17
CA VAL A 228 13.43 41.68 -7.68
C VAL A 228 14.52 41.67 -6.61
N MET A 229 14.20 42.10 -5.38
CA MET A 229 15.13 42.05 -4.24
C MET A 229 15.65 40.64 -3.99
N ASN A 230 14.77 39.64 -4.02
CA ASN A 230 15.16 38.23 -3.85
C ASN A 230 16.04 37.74 -5.01
N LYS A 231 15.78 38.17 -6.25
CA LYS A 231 16.61 37.82 -7.42
C LYS A 231 18.05 38.31 -7.28
N PHE A 232 18.25 39.48 -6.67
CA PHE A 232 19.58 40.04 -6.39
C PHE A 232 20.18 39.56 -5.05
N GLY A 233 19.51 38.67 -4.32
CA GLY A 233 19.98 38.21 -3.01
C GLY A 233 19.83 39.24 -1.88
N LEU A 234 19.21 40.39 -2.14
CA LEU A 234 19.03 41.49 -1.17
C LEU A 234 17.87 41.24 -0.19
N GLY A 235 17.13 40.14 -0.36
CA GLY A 235 16.08 39.72 0.56
C GLY A 235 16.55 39.53 2.00
N LYS A 236 17.84 39.19 2.20
CA LYS A 236 18.48 39.01 3.52
C LYS A 236 19.50 40.11 3.85
N ALA A 237 19.47 41.24 3.14
CA ALA A 237 20.36 42.35 3.42
C ALA A 237 20.14 42.88 4.86
N PRO A 238 21.17 43.43 5.52
CA PRO A 238 21.03 44.07 6.83
C PRO A 238 20.06 45.26 6.76
N ALA A 239 19.51 45.66 7.91
CA ALA A 239 18.46 46.66 8.02
C ALA A 239 18.81 47.99 7.31
N GLU A 240 20.06 48.43 7.42
CA GLU A 240 20.57 49.66 6.80
C GLU A 240 20.47 49.66 5.27
N LEU A 241 20.59 48.48 4.64
CA LEU A 241 20.59 48.34 3.18
C LEU A 241 19.20 48.06 2.60
N LYS A 242 18.17 47.86 3.43
CA LYS A 242 16.84 47.46 2.97
C LYS A 242 16.12 48.53 2.16
N GLU A 243 16.24 49.79 2.57
CA GLU A 243 15.67 50.91 1.81
C GLU A 243 16.42 51.12 0.48
N ALA A 244 17.75 50.99 0.48
CA ALA A 244 18.55 50.99 -0.74
C ALA A 244 18.19 49.81 -1.68
N ALA A 245 17.92 48.63 -1.13
CA ALA A 245 17.49 47.47 -1.89
C ALA A 245 16.10 47.65 -2.51
N ARG A 246 15.18 48.32 -1.80
CA ARG A 246 13.85 48.68 -2.31
C ARG A 246 13.97 49.65 -3.49
N THR A 247 14.75 50.72 -3.33
CA THR A 247 14.96 51.71 -4.40
C THR A 247 15.63 51.09 -5.63
N LEU A 248 16.62 50.21 -5.46
CA LEU A 248 17.21 49.44 -6.55
C LEU A 248 16.18 48.57 -7.29
N ALA A 249 15.26 47.94 -6.55
CA ALA A 249 14.18 47.15 -7.12
C ALA A 249 13.25 48.01 -7.99
N ASP A 250 12.90 49.22 -7.52
CA ASP A 250 12.09 50.17 -8.28
C ASP A 250 12.76 50.61 -9.58
N ILE A 251 14.06 50.97 -9.51
CA ILE A 251 14.84 51.33 -10.70
C ILE A 251 14.87 50.17 -11.71
N THR A 252 15.09 48.95 -11.23
CA THR A 252 15.15 47.75 -12.09
C THR A 252 13.79 47.46 -12.74
N MET A 253 12.70 47.58 -11.98
CA MET A 253 11.35 47.40 -12.50
C MET A 253 11.02 48.45 -13.55
N LYS A 254 11.34 49.73 -13.30
CA LYS A 254 11.06 50.82 -14.24
C LYS A 254 11.88 50.68 -15.53
N ARG A 255 13.16 50.31 -15.44
CA ARG A 255 14.00 49.98 -16.60
C ARG A 255 13.36 48.87 -17.44
N CYS A 256 12.92 47.77 -16.82
CA CYS A 256 12.28 46.67 -17.53
C CYS A 256 10.98 47.09 -18.22
N GLN A 257 10.20 47.98 -17.60
CA GLN A 257 8.98 48.52 -18.19
C GLN A 257 9.29 49.30 -19.48
N ILE A 258 10.23 50.27 -19.42
CA ILE A 258 10.60 51.11 -20.57
C ILE A 258 11.12 50.27 -21.74
N LEU A 259 11.98 49.28 -21.47
CA LEU A 259 12.51 48.40 -22.52
C LEU A 259 11.42 47.55 -23.21
N ARG A 260 10.34 47.20 -22.50
CA ARG A 260 9.19 46.49 -23.08
C ARG A 260 8.33 47.41 -23.94
N GLU A 261 8.12 48.65 -23.48
CA GLU A 261 7.37 49.67 -24.22
C GLU A 261 8.09 50.07 -25.52
N GLN A 262 9.43 50.07 -25.55
CA GLN A 262 10.23 50.32 -26.75
C GLN A 262 10.24 49.15 -27.75
N ALA A 263 9.94 47.93 -27.29
CA ALA A 263 9.98 46.72 -28.11
C ALA A 263 8.60 46.31 -28.67
N ALA A 264 7.53 46.98 -28.22
CA ALA A 264 6.15 46.79 -28.67
C ALA A 264 5.82 47.79 -29.78
#